data_AF-A0A323UAH5-F1
#
_entry.id   AF-A0A323UAH5-F1
#
_cell.length_a   1.000
_cell.length_b   1.000
_cell.length_c   1.000
_cell.angle_alpha   90.00
_cell.angle_beta   90.00
_cell.angle_gamma   90.00
#
_symmetry.space_group_name_H-M   'P 1'
#
loop_
_entity.id
_entity.type
_entity.pdbx_description
1 polymer ?
#
loop_
_entity_poly.entity_id
_entity_poly.type
_entity_poly.pdbx_seq_one_letter_code
_entity_poly.pdbx_strand_id
1 'polypeptide(L)'
;MDSLLATPKLPDKVRVQCSRCRVPFREKIRNMREGFQTQCPHCNRLITFSSDSGDLDVQRAMTEARRIRNGSVATAVYGVPEPQ
;
A
#
# COMPACT_ATOMS: atom_id res chain seq x y z
N MET A 1 8.57 24.63 -21.94
CA MET A 1 9.52 23.73 -21.25
C MET A 1 8.81 23.15 -20.03
N ASP A 2 8.63 21.84 -20.08
CA ASP A 2 8.11 20.88 -19.09
C ASP A 2 6.76 21.09 -18.37
N SER A 3 5.74 20.44 -18.96
CA SER A 3 4.98 19.38 -18.28
C SER A 3 4.03 19.76 -17.13
N LEU A 4 3.00 20.54 -17.44
CA LEU A 4 1.78 20.70 -16.62
C LEU A 4 0.74 19.58 -16.85
N LEU A 5 1.15 18.40 -17.31
CA LEU A 5 0.34 17.19 -17.09
C LEU A 5 0.69 16.65 -15.71
N ALA A 6 0.12 17.26 -14.68
CA ALA A 6 -0.19 16.50 -13.48
C ALA A 6 -1.30 15.51 -13.87
N THR A 7 -0.93 14.44 -14.60
CA THR A 7 -1.69 13.21 -14.62
C THR A 7 -2.02 12.93 -13.15
N PRO A 8 -3.27 12.69 -12.76
CA PRO A 8 -3.58 12.34 -11.39
C PRO A 8 -2.73 11.10 -11.09
N LYS A 9 -1.59 11.31 -10.43
CA LYS A 9 -0.64 10.26 -10.13
C LYS A 9 -1.39 9.37 -9.17
N LEU A 10 -1.86 8.25 -9.68
CA LEU A 10 -2.47 7.25 -8.84
C LEU A 10 -1.54 7.01 -7.67
N PRO A 11 -2.07 6.94 -6.44
CA PRO A 11 -1.24 6.87 -5.25
C PRO A 11 -0.26 5.72 -5.41
N ASP A 12 1.04 5.99 -5.53
CA ASP A 12 2.06 4.94 -5.66
C ASP A 12 2.29 4.19 -4.33
N LYS A 13 1.60 4.58 -3.26
CA LYS A 13 1.74 4.06 -1.90
C LYS A 13 0.38 3.64 -1.35
N VAL A 14 0.35 2.54 -0.60
CA VAL A 14 -0.84 2.02 0.08
C VAL A 14 -0.53 1.82 1.56
N ARG A 15 -1.57 1.92 2.39
CA ARG A 15 -1.46 1.72 3.83
C ARG A 15 -1.56 0.24 4.16
N VAL A 16 -0.56 -0.29 4.85
CA VAL A 16 -0.50 -1.68 5.30
C VAL A 16 -0.49 -1.69 6.82
N GLN A 17 -1.34 -2.51 7.44
CA GLN A 17 -1.34 -2.68 8.88
C GLN A 17 -0.54 -3.92 9.26
N CYS A 18 0.39 -3.79 10.21
CA CYS A 18 1.10 -4.95 10.72
C CYS A 18 0.24 -5.75 11.70
N SER A 19 0.02 -7.04 11.46
CA SER A 19 -0.75 -7.92 12.35
C SER A 19 -0.18 -8.04 13.76
N ARG A 20 1.13 -7.76 13.94
CA ARG A 20 1.84 -7.88 15.22
C ARG A 20 1.75 -6.63 16.08
N CYS A 21 2.24 -5.49 15.59
CA CYS A 21 2.23 -4.24 16.36
C CYS A 21 0.97 -3.40 16.12
N ARG A 22 0.10 -3.80 15.18
CA ARG A 22 -1.08 -3.05 14.71
C ARG A 22 -0.79 -1.63 14.24
N VAL A 23 0.48 -1.32 13.97
CA VAL A 23 0.88 -0.01 13.45
C VAL A 23 0.71 0.01 11.93
N PRO A 24 -0.06 0.96 11.39
CA PRO A 24 -0.14 1.15 9.95
C PRO A 24 1.12 1.84 9.41
N PHE A 25 1.68 1.31 8.32
CA PHE A 25 2.79 1.91 7.59
C PHE A 25 2.43 2.09 6.11
N ARG A 26 3.18 2.92 5.39
CA ARG A 26 2.95 3.19 3.97
C ARG A 26 3.98 2.44 3.14
N GLU A 27 3.53 1.55 2.25
CA GLU A 27 4.38 0.74 1.38
C GLU A 27 4.08 1.05 -0.09
N LYS A 28 5.09 0.93 -0.97
CA LYS A 28 4.90 1.23 -2.39
C LYS A 28 4.08 0.13 -3.07
N ILE A 29 3.08 0.52 -3.86
CA ILE A 29 2.24 -0.39 -4.66
C ILE A 29 3.06 -1.19 -5.68
N ARG A 30 4.18 -0.63 -6.13
CA ARG A 30 5.13 -1.31 -7.02
C ARG A 30 5.81 -2.51 -6.38
N ASN A 31 6.00 -2.43 -5.05
CA ASN A 31 6.57 -3.48 -4.22
C ASN A 31 5.52 -4.52 -3.82
N MET A 32 4.24 -4.13 -3.70
CA MET A 32 3.15 -5.08 -3.40
C MET A 32 2.81 -5.96 -4.60
N ARG A 33 3.59 -7.04 -4.71
CA ARG A 33 3.46 -8.15 -5.65
C ARG A 33 3.37 -9.44 -4.84
N GLU A 34 2.77 -10.47 -5.42
CA GLU A 34 2.76 -11.80 -4.79
C GLU A 34 4.19 -12.29 -4.54
N GLY A 35 4.43 -12.76 -3.32
CA GLY A 35 5.74 -13.21 -2.86
C GLY A 35 6.68 -12.08 -2.41
N PHE A 36 6.25 -10.81 -2.44
CA PHE A 36 7.05 -9.72 -1.89
C PHE A 36 7.07 -9.78 -0.36
N GLN A 37 8.24 -9.61 0.24
CA GLN A 37 8.40 -9.60 1.69
C GLN A 37 8.97 -8.26 2.11
N THR A 38 8.31 -7.59 3.04
CA THR A 38 8.83 -6.37 3.68
C THR A 38 8.98 -6.60 5.16
N GLN A 39 9.84 -5.81 5.81
CA GLN A 39 9.90 -5.78 7.26
C GLN A 39 9.09 -4.59 7.77
N CYS A 40 8.26 -4.82 8.78
CA CYS A 40 7.57 -3.73 9.46
C CYS A 40 8.60 -2.76 10.05
N PRO A 41 8.52 -1.45 9.76
CA PRO A 41 9.48 -0.47 10.28
C PRO A 41 9.40 -0.25 11.79
N HIS A 42 8.35 -0.76 12.45
CA HIS A 42 8.13 -0.57 13.89
C HIS A 42 8.55 -1.78 14.74
N CYS A 43 8.39 -2.99 14.22
CA CYS A 43 8.62 -4.21 15.00
C CYS A 43 9.56 -5.21 14.30
N ASN A 44 10.15 -4.82 13.17
CA ASN A 44 11.01 -5.64 12.29
C ASN A 44 10.42 -7.01 11.95
N ARG A 45 9.11 -7.17 12.05
CA ARG A 45 8.43 -8.41 11.68
C ARG A 45 8.41 -8.51 10.16
N LEU A 46 8.82 -9.66 9.65
CA LEU A 46 8.67 -10.02 8.25
C LEU A 46 7.18 -10.15 7.91
N ILE A 47 6.74 -9.37 6.93
CA ILE A 47 5.38 -9.37 6.38
C ILE A 47 5.50 -9.86 4.94
N THR A 48 4.87 -10.99 4.67
CA THR A 48 4.83 -11.57 3.33
C THR A 48 3.54 -11.13 2.63
N PHE A 49 3.67 -10.35 1.58
CA PHE A 49 2.58 -9.96 0.69
C PHE A 49 2.33 -11.05 -0.35
N SER A 50 1.37 -11.91 -0.05
CA SER A 50 0.88 -12.94 -0.96
C SER A 50 -0.65 -12.96 -0.91
N SER A 51 -1.27 -13.31 -2.02
CA SER A 51 -2.71 -13.56 -2.06
C SER A 51 -3.09 -14.75 -1.17
N ASP A 52 -2.15 -15.68 -0.97
CA ASP A 52 -2.22 -16.84 -0.08
C ASP A 52 -1.82 -16.54 1.38
N SER A 53 -1.40 -15.31 1.68
CA SER A 53 -1.04 -14.95 3.06
C SER A 53 -2.27 -15.08 3.97
N GLY A 54 -2.14 -15.80 5.09
CA GLY A 54 -3.18 -15.91 6.11
C GLY A 54 -3.50 -14.59 6.83
N ASP A 55 -2.75 -13.52 6.54
CA ASP A 55 -2.94 -12.19 7.09
C ASP A 55 -4.01 -11.41 6.29
N LEU A 56 -5.21 -11.26 6.87
CA LEU A 56 -6.31 -10.48 6.28
C LEU A 56 -5.93 -9.02 5.99
N ASP A 57 -5.12 -8.39 6.85
CA ASP A 57 -4.64 -7.01 6.67
C ASP A 57 -3.75 -6.87 5.43
N VAL A 58 -2.90 -7.86 5.18
CA VAL A 58 -2.04 -7.94 4.00
C VAL A 58 -2.87 -8.17 2.74
N GLN A 59 -3.84 -9.08 2.79
CA GLN A 59 -4.75 -9.34 1.67
C GLN A 59 -5.58 -8.11 1.28
N ARG A 60 -6.08 -7.37 2.28
CA ARG A 60 -6.79 -6.10 2.07
C ARG A 60 -5.90 -5.08 1.39
N ALA A 61 -4.68 -4.90 1.89
CA ALA A 61 -3.73 -3.97 1.30
C ALA A 61 -3.35 -4.38 -0.13
N MET A 62 -3.17 -5.67 -0.42
CA MET A 62 -2.89 -6.21 -1.77
C MET A 62 -4.04 -5.97 -2.74
N THR A 63 -5.27 -6.16 -2.28
CA THR A 63 -6.47 -5.89 -3.08
C THR A 63 -6.56 -4.41 -3.42
N GLU A 64 -6.28 -3.53 -2.46
CA GLU A 64 -6.25 -2.09 -2.67
C GLU A 64 -5.14 -1.67 -3.63
N ALA A 65 -3.93 -2.21 -3.46
CA ALA A 65 -2.81 -2.02 -4.36
C ALA A 65 -3.16 -2.42 -5.81
N ARG A 66 -3.89 -3.54 -5.99
CA ARG A 66 -4.36 -4.01 -7.30
C ARG A 66 -5.44 -3.08 -7.88
N ARG A 67 -6.39 -2.61 -7.07
CA ARG A 67 -7.43 -1.65 -7.50
C ARG A 67 -6.84 -0.34 -8.00
N ILE A 68 -5.91 0.22 -7.21
CA ILE A 68 -5.16 1.41 -7.60
C ILE A 68 -4.40 1.13 -8.90
N ARG A 69 -3.65 0.03 -9.01
CA ARG A 69 -2.95 -0.29 -10.28
C ARG A 69 -3.89 -0.38 -11.49
N ASN A 70 -5.12 -0.87 -11.28
CA ASN A 70 -6.12 -1.05 -12.32
C ASN A 70 -6.91 0.23 -12.66
N GLY A 71 -6.56 1.39 -12.07
CA GLY A 71 -7.25 2.65 -12.37
C GLY A 71 -8.64 2.78 -11.74
N SER A 72 -9.09 1.81 -10.92
CA SER A 72 -10.31 1.96 -10.15
C SER A 72 -9.97 2.75 -8.90
N VAL A 73 -10.28 4.06 -8.95
CA VAL A 73 -10.19 4.96 -7.80
C VAL A 73 -11.21 4.53 -6.73
N ALA A 74 -10.88 3.48 -5.98
CA ALA A 74 -11.58 3.18 -4.75
C ALA A 74 -11.18 4.26 -3.75
N THR A 75 -12.11 5.15 -3.46
CA THR A 75 -12.07 6.06 -2.33
C THR A 75 -12.00 5.25 -1.04
N ALA A 76 -10.82 4.78 -0.66
CA ALA A 76 -10.61 4.11 0.60
C ALA A 76 -9.28 4.59 1.18
N VAL A 77 -9.40 5.50 2.15
CA VAL A 77 -8.35 5.84 3.11
C VAL A 77 -7.15 6.61 2.54
N TYR A 78 -7.42 7.73 1.85
CA TYR A 78 -6.48 8.87 1.90
C TYR A 78 -6.41 9.36 3.36
N GLY A 79 -5.60 8.69 4.16
CA GLY A 79 -5.18 9.19 5.46
C GLY A 79 -4.31 10.42 5.24
N VAL A 80 -4.98 11.58 5.24
CA VAL A 80 -4.50 12.93 5.52
C VAL A 80 -3.64 13.56 4.39
N PRO A 81 -4.12 14.64 3.75
CA PRO A 81 -3.24 15.53 2.98
C PRO A 81 -2.23 16.14 3.96
N GLU A 82 -0.95 15.98 3.65
CA GLU A 82 0.13 16.73 4.26
C GLU A 82 -0.17 18.23 4.04
N PRO A 83 -0.38 19.06 5.09
CA PRO A 83 -0.42 20.50 4.88
C PRO A 83 1.02 20.96 4.62
N GLN A 84 1.14 21.83 3.61
CA GLN A 84 2.38 22.50 3.22
C GLN A 84 3.07 23.21 4.39
#